data_AF-S4PPB9-F1
#
_entry.id   AF-S4PPB9-F1
#
_cell.length_a   1.000
_cell.length_b   1.000
_cell.length_c   1.000
_cell.angle_alpha   90.00
_cell.angle_beta   90.00
_cell.angle_gamma   90.00
#
_symmetry.space_group_name_H-M   'P 1'
#
loop_
_entity.id
_entity.type
_entity.pdbx_description
1 polymer ?
#
loop_
_entity_poly.entity_id
_entity_poly.type
_entity_poly.pdbx_seq_one_letter_code
_entity_poly.pdbx_strand_id
1 'polypeptide(L)' 'MIAMPETKIGLFPDVGGSYFLPRLQVNLGLYLGLTGDRLKGKDVVKAGIATHFVSSKRLYELEKLLLRCTS' A
#
# COMPACT_ATOMS: atom_id res chain seq x y z
N MET A 1 -3.99 -4.77 -4.00
CA MET A 1 -2.84 -4.57 -4.91
C MET A 1 -2.56 -3.09 -4.90
N ILE A 2 -1.32 -2.67 -4.71
CA ILE A 2 -0.97 -1.24 -4.76
C ILE A 2 0.09 -1.05 -5.83
N ALA A 3 -0.11 -0.05 -6.67
CA ALA A 3 0.76 0.31 -7.76
C ALA A 3 0.59 1.81 -8.01
N MET A 4 1.63 2.45 -8.52
CA MET A 4 1.56 3.82 -9.03
C MET A 4 1.59 3.74 -10.57
N PRO A 5 0.44 3.47 -11.25
CA PRO A 5 0.41 3.38 -12.71
C PRO A 5 0.60 4.74 -13.40
N GLU A 6 0.55 5.84 -12.66
CA GLU A 6 0.65 7.22 -13.16
C GLU A 6 1.98 7.46 -13.89
N THR A 7 3.08 6.88 -13.39
CA THR A 7 4.40 7.00 -14.04
C THR A 7 4.49 6.26 -15.37
N LYS A 8 3.63 5.27 -15.62
CA LYS A 8 3.57 4.58 -16.93
C LYS A 8 2.89 5.40 -18.02
N ILE A 9 2.13 6.43 -17.67
CA ILE A 9 1.50 7.36 -18.62
C ILE A 9 2.21 8.72 -18.67
N GLY A 10 3.38 8.85 -18.04
CA GLY A 10 4.16 10.09 -17.99
C GLY A 10 3.65 11.11 -16.97
N LEU A 11 2.83 10.69 -16.02
CA LEU A 11 2.32 11.53 -14.94
C LEU A 11 3.12 11.30 -13.64
N PHE A 12 3.16 12.28 -12.75
CA PHE A 12 3.81 12.13 -11.44
C PHE A 12 2.98 11.20 -10.53
N PRO A 13 3.61 10.51 -9.57
CA PRO A 13 2.89 9.63 -8.65
C PRO A 13 1.91 10.45 -7.78
N ASP A 14 0.62 10.25 -8.05
CA ASP A 14 -0.49 10.98 -7.43
C ASP A 14 -0.86 10.39 -6.05
N VAL A 15 -1.86 10.97 -5.36
CA VAL A 15 -2.39 10.50 -4.05
C VAL A 15 -1.30 10.51 -2.95
N GLY A 16 -0.43 11.51 -2.96
CA GLY A 16 0.61 11.66 -1.94
C GLY A 16 1.80 10.71 -2.12
N GLY A 17 1.99 10.12 -3.31
CA GLY A 17 3.19 9.38 -3.70
C GLY A 17 4.48 10.07 -3.28
N SER A 18 4.60 11.36 -3.58
CA SER A 18 5.76 12.19 -3.21
C SER A 18 5.99 12.30 -1.69
N TYR A 19 4.99 12.03 -0.85
CA TYR A 19 5.11 12.03 0.60
C TYR A 19 5.50 10.64 1.15
N PHE A 20 4.79 9.58 0.77
CA PHE A 20 5.05 8.27 1.37
C PHE A 20 6.22 7.52 0.72
N LEU A 21 6.44 7.66 -0.59
CA LEU A 21 7.50 6.95 -1.32
C LEU A 21 8.92 7.23 -0.77
N PRO A 22 9.35 8.48 -0.52
CA PRO A 22 10.69 8.74 0.03
C PRO A 22 10.85 8.26 1.48
N ARG A 23 9.75 7.92 2.17
CA ARG A 23 9.76 7.39 3.55
C ARG A 23 9.80 5.86 3.59
N LEU A 24 9.71 5.19 2.44
CA LEU A 24 9.86 3.74 2.35
C LEU A 24 11.33 3.36 2.49
N GLN A 25 11.58 2.26 3.21
CA GLN A 25 12.93 1.78 3.45
C GLN A 25 13.62 1.33 2.15
N VAL A 26 14.96 1.39 2.12
CA VAL A 26 15.79 0.82 1.04
C VAL A 26 15.47 1.38 -0.36
N ASN A 27 15.16 2.68 -0.47
CA ASN A 27 14.82 3.35 -1.73
C ASN A 27 13.66 2.71 -2.52
N LEU A 28 12.83 1.89 -1.85
CA LEU A 28 11.76 1.14 -2.50
C LEU A 28 10.76 2.08 -3.19
N GLY A 29 10.51 3.25 -2.61
CA GLY A 29 9.62 4.25 -3.23
C GLY A 29 10.16 4.86 -4.52
N LEU A 30 11.47 5.01 -4.64
CA LEU A 30 12.10 5.46 -5.89
C LEU A 30 11.95 4.38 -6.97
N TYR A 31 12.21 3.12 -6.61
CA TYR A 31 12.01 1.98 -7.51
C TYR A 31 10.57 1.88 -7.99
N LEU A 32 9.59 1.91 -7.08
CA LEU A 32 8.17 1.80 -7.40
C LEU A 32 7.68 3.01 -8.21
N GLY A 33 8.16 4.21 -7.90
CA GLY A 33 7.87 5.41 -8.67
C GLY A 33 8.38 5.30 -10.10
N LEU A 34 9.66 4.96 -10.30
CA LEU A 34 10.26 4.92 -11.64
C LEU A 34 9.76 3.75 -12.50
N THR A 35 9.54 2.58 -11.90
CA THR A 35 9.16 1.36 -12.64
C THR A 35 7.65 1.20 -12.81
N GLY A 36 6.85 1.84 -11.95
CA GLY A 36 5.41 1.60 -11.87
C GLY A 36 5.08 0.14 -11.56
N ASP A 37 5.96 -0.54 -10.81
CA ASP A 37 5.78 -1.94 -10.42
C ASP A 37 4.67 -2.10 -9.35
N ARG A 38 4.07 -3.29 -9.30
CA ARG A 38 2.85 -3.56 -8.51
C ARG A 38 3.16 -4.42 -7.30
N LEU A 39 3.03 -3.84 -6.10
CA LEU A 39 3.11 -4.61 -4.86
C LEU A 39 1.78 -5.30 -4.55
N LYS A 40 1.87 -6.54 -4.06
CA LYS A 40 0.70 -7.38 -3.73
C LYS A 40 0.73 -7.84 -2.29
N GLY A 41 -0.41 -7.77 -1.62
CA GLY A 41 -0.68 -8.41 -0.33
C GLY A 41 0.41 -8.19 0.73
N LYS A 42 1.14 -9.25 1.06
CA LYS A 42 2.17 -9.25 2.12
C LYS A 42 3.35 -8.31 1.83
N ASP A 43 3.68 -8.10 0.56
CA ASP A 43 4.80 -7.23 0.19
C ASP A 43 4.48 -5.76 0.48
N VAL A 44 3.19 -5.39 0.48
CA VAL A 44 2.73 -4.06 0.86
C VAL A 44 2.96 -3.79 2.36
N VAL A 45 2.81 -4.83 3.19
CA VAL A 45 3.12 -4.72 4.63
C VAL A 45 4.63 -4.67 4.86
N LYS A 46 5.40 -5.52 4.18
CA LYS A 46 6.86 -5.48 4.26
C LYS A 46 7.45 -4.16 3.79
N ALA A 47 6.85 -3.55 2.76
CA ALA A 47 7.24 -2.24 2.28
C ALA A 47 6.96 -1.11 3.30
N GLY A 48 6.18 -1.37 4.35
CA GLY A 48 5.77 -0.36 5.32
C GLY A 48 4.62 0.52 4.83
N ILE A 49 3.97 0.16 3.73
CA ILE A 49 2.83 0.89 3.16
C ILE A 49 1.53 0.50 3.88
N ALA A 50 1.39 -0.78 4.23
CA ALA A 50 0.25 -1.28 5.01
C ALA A 50 0.71 -1.68 6.42
N THR A 51 -0.11 -1.35 7.42
CA THR A 51 0.19 -1.71 8.83
C THR A 51 -0.10 -3.18 9.11
N HIS A 52 -1.17 -3.73 8.54
CA HIS A 52 -1.63 -5.10 8.77
C HIS A 52 -2.05 -5.79 7.48
N PHE A 53 -1.83 -7.10 7.41
CA PHE A 53 -2.30 -7.96 6.32
C PHE A 53 -3.42 -8.87 6.82
N VAL A 54 -4.60 -8.79 6.20
CA VAL A 54 -5.74 -9.65 6.52
C VAL A 54 -6.19 -10.38 5.26
N SER A 55 -6.46 -11.68 5.40
CA SER A 55 -7.01 -12.48 4.31
C SER A 55 -8.45 -12.06 4.02
N SER A 56 -8.81 -11.96 2.73
CA SER A 56 -10.15 -11.52 2.31
C SER A 56 -11.30 -12.30 2.95
N LYS A 57 -11.08 -13.59 3.27
CA LYS A 57 -12.07 -14.44 3.94
C LYS A 57 -12.39 -14.00 5.38
N ARG A 58 -11.49 -13.26 6.03
CA ARG A 58 -11.61 -12.79 7.42
C ARG A 58 -12.02 -11.33 7.54
N LEU A 59 -12.25 -10.63 6.42
CA LEU A 59 -12.66 -9.22 6.46
C LEU A 59 -13.99 -9.02 7.19
N TYR A 60 -14.95 -9.91 6.95
CA TYR A 60 -16.24 -9.88 7.61
C TYR A 60 -16.15 -10.11 9.13
N GLU A 61 -15.21 -10.95 9.56
CA GLU A 61 -14.94 -11.19 10.97
C GLU A 61 -14.26 -9.97 11.62
N LEU A 62 -13.28 -9.37 10.92
CA LEU A 62 -12.60 -8.15 11.38
C LEU A 62 -13.58 -6.99 11.56
N GLU A 63 -14.50 -6.78 10.61
CA GLU A 63 -15.53 -5.74 10.70
C GLU A 63 -16.40 -5.92 11.95
N LYS A 64 -16.86 -7.16 12.21
CA LYS A 64 -17.62 -7.49 13.43
C LYS A 64 -16.85 -7.21 14.71
N LEU A 65 -15.54 -7.50 14.73
CA LEU A 65 -14.70 -7.23 15.90
C LEU A 65 -14.52 -5.73 16.12
N LEU A 66 -14.31 -4.94 15.07
CA LEU A 66 -14.20 -3.48 15.15
C LEU A 66 -15.49 -2.82 15.68
N LEU A 67 -16.65 -3.30 15.24
CA LEU A 67 -17.94 -2.83 15.75
C LEU A 67 -18.13 -3.14 17.24
N ARG A 68 -17.60 -4.27 17.74
CA ARG A 68 -17.67 -4.63 19.16
C ARG A 68 -16.72 -3.81 20.04
N CYS A 69 -15.55 -3.41 19.52
CA CYS A 69 -14.58 -2.61 20.28
C CYS A 69 -14.95 -1.13 20.39
N THR A 70 -15.93 -0.66 19.61
CA THR A 70 -16.37 0.75 19.63
C THR A 70 -17.58 0.98 20.57
N SER A 71 -17.94 -0.03 21.37
CA SER A 71 -18.91 0.07 22.48
C SER A 71 -18.19 0.07 23.82
#